data_AF-A0A4S4L0R8-F1
#
_entry.id   AF-A0A4S4L0R8-F1
#
_cell.length_a   1.000
_cell.length_b   1.000
_cell.length_c   1.000
_cell.angle_alpha   90.00
_cell.angle_beta   90.00
_cell.angle_gamma   90.00
#
_symmetry.space_group_name_H-M   'P 1'
#
loop_
_entity.id
_entity.type
_entity.pdbx_description
1 polymer ?
#
loop_
_entity_poly.entity_id
_entity_poly.type
_entity_poly.pdbx_seq_one_letter_code
_entity_poly.pdbx_strand_id
1 'polypeptide(L)'
;MSVNVAKTFANVPKLAEDGSNYTIFSTHITLAIRAAKGSFVLTRVPNPAQQDEVKKDEQLLNAIVSLLPDKVFRKFLKKDKTFIMLETLKAHYDIKSTASVAITEAHLFMIKCKNDKHFNKTLDEIEQTKE
;
A
#
# COMPACT_ATOMS: atom_id res chain seq x y z
N MET A 1 16.02 3.77 -26.32
CA MET A 1 15.88 2.53 -25.52
C MET A 1 14.46 2.45 -24.96
N SER A 2 13.71 1.39 -25.31
CA SER A 2 12.42 1.09 -24.68
C SER A 2 12.66 0.51 -23.28
N VAL A 3 11.96 1.03 -22.26
CA VAL A 3 12.11 0.55 -20.88
C VAL A 3 11.13 -0.60 -20.65
N ASN A 4 11.67 -1.77 -20.30
CA ASN A 4 10.86 -2.95 -20.01
C ASN A 4 10.21 -2.83 -18.63
N VAL A 5 8.88 -2.64 -18.60
CA VAL A 5 8.09 -2.50 -17.37
C VAL A 5 8.19 -3.74 -16.49
N ALA A 6 8.04 -4.94 -17.05
CA ALA A 6 8.12 -6.18 -16.28
C ALA A 6 9.48 -6.32 -15.57
N LYS A 7 10.58 -5.96 -16.25
CA LYS A 7 11.92 -5.98 -15.65
C LYS A 7 12.06 -4.96 -14.51
N THR A 8 11.48 -3.77 -14.65
CA THR A 8 11.51 -2.75 -13.57
C THR A 8 10.68 -3.15 -12.35
N PHE A 9 9.66 -4.00 -12.52
CA PHE A 9 8.78 -4.45 -11.43
C PHE A 9 9.21 -5.79 -10.82
N ALA A 10 10.17 -6.51 -11.40
CA ALA A 10 10.58 -7.85 -10.96
C ALA A 10 11.05 -7.92 -9.50
N ASN A 11 11.61 -6.81 -8.98
CA ASN A 11 12.11 -6.73 -7.61
C ASN A 11 11.13 -6.03 -6.65
N VAL A 12 9.95 -5.63 -7.12
CA VAL A 12 8.95 -5.01 -6.25
C VAL A 12 8.32 -6.12 -5.39
N PRO A 13 8.33 -5.99 -4.05
CA PRO A 13 7.71 -6.99 -3.18
C PRO A 13 6.21 -7.06 -3.44
N LYS A 14 5.62 -8.24 -3.23
CA LYS A 14 4.16 -8.38 -3.25
C LYS A 14 3.53 -7.68 -2.04
N LEU A 15 2.32 -7.17 -2.20
CA LEU A 15 1.54 -6.63 -1.10
C LEU A 15 1.07 -7.78 -0.20
N ALA A 16 1.19 -7.63 1.12
CA ALA A 16 0.67 -8.59 2.08
C ALA A 16 -0.88 -8.53 2.10
N GLU A 17 -1.55 -9.66 2.38
CA GLU A 17 -3.03 -9.71 2.38
C GLU A 17 -3.65 -8.77 3.42
N ASP A 18 -3.00 -8.63 4.58
CA ASP A 18 -3.42 -7.75 5.67
C ASP A 18 -3.13 -6.26 5.38
N GLY A 19 -2.13 -5.99 4.55
CA GLY A 19 -1.62 -4.66 4.22
C GLY A 19 -0.47 -4.18 5.09
N SER A 20 0.10 -5.04 5.95
CA SER A 20 1.16 -4.69 6.91
C SER A 20 2.36 -4.02 6.24
N ASN A 21 2.69 -4.41 5.01
CA ASN A 21 3.82 -3.85 4.25
C ASN A 21 3.42 -2.73 3.27
N TYR A 22 2.22 -2.14 3.38
CA TYR A 22 1.71 -1.18 2.39
C TYR A 22 2.63 0.02 2.15
N THR A 23 3.20 0.63 3.20
CA THR A 23 4.11 1.78 3.07
C THR A 23 5.37 1.45 2.27
N ILE A 24 5.94 0.26 2.49
CA ILE A 24 7.12 -0.22 1.76
C ILE A 24 6.73 -0.56 0.32
N PHE A 25 5.58 -1.20 0.14
CA PHE A 25 5.03 -1.53 -1.17
C PHE A 25 4.80 -0.27 -2.02
N SER A 26 4.10 0.73 -1.50
CA SER A 26 3.76 1.97 -2.22
C SER A 26 5.00 2.76 -2.62
N THR A 27 6.03 2.77 -1.78
CA THR A 27 7.33 3.37 -2.09
C THR A 27 8.01 2.66 -3.26
N HIS A 28 8.10 1.33 -3.25
CA HIS A 28 8.71 0.57 -4.34
C HIS A 28 7.94 0.71 -5.66
N ILE A 29 6.60 0.71 -5.61
CA ILE A 29 5.76 0.95 -6.79
C ILE A 29 6.05 2.32 -7.39
N THR A 30 6.11 3.36 -6.55
CA THR A 30 6.43 4.74 -7.00
C THR A 30 7.79 4.80 -7.68
N LEU A 31 8.81 4.16 -7.11
CA LEU A 31 10.16 4.11 -7.71
C LEU A 31 10.17 3.32 -9.03
N ALA A 32 9.49 2.18 -9.09
CA ALA A 32 9.39 1.37 -10.30
C ALA A 32 8.67 2.11 -11.44
N ILE A 33 7.59 2.85 -11.13
CA ILE A 33 6.88 3.71 -12.09
C ILE A 33 7.81 4.78 -12.65
N ARG A 34 8.59 5.45 -11.79
CA ARG A 34 9.56 6.47 -12.22
C ARG A 34 10.65 5.85 -13.11
N ALA A 35 11.21 4.72 -12.71
CA ALA A 35 12.21 3.99 -13.49
C ALA A 35 11.65 3.54 -14.85
N ALA A 36 10.38 3.15 -14.90
CA ALA A 36 9.65 2.80 -16.10
C ALA A 36 9.32 4.00 -17.02
N LYS A 37 9.66 5.24 -16.63
CA LYS A 37 9.26 6.48 -17.31
C LYS A 37 7.74 6.67 -17.35
N GLY A 38 7.04 6.25 -16.30
CA GLY A 38 5.59 6.28 -16.18
C GLY A 38 5.04 7.34 -15.23
N SER A 39 5.84 8.31 -14.78
CA SER A 39 5.49 9.21 -13.66
C SER A 39 4.16 9.96 -13.80
N PHE A 40 3.61 10.10 -15.01
CA PHE A 40 2.31 10.72 -15.24
C PHE A 40 1.17 10.00 -14.50
N VAL A 41 1.24 8.67 -14.34
CA VAL A 41 0.19 7.89 -13.64
C VAL A 41 0.14 8.15 -12.13
N LEU A 42 1.14 8.86 -11.59
CA LEU A 42 1.18 9.23 -10.17
C LEU A 42 0.35 10.49 -9.88
N THR A 43 0.05 11.29 -10.90
CA THR A 43 -0.61 12.59 -10.73
C THR A 43 -1.91 12.72 -11.51
N ARG A 44 -2.11 11.90 -12.56
CA ARG A 44 -3.29 11.98 -13.42
C ARG A 44 -3.61 10.67 -14.12
N VAL A 45 -4.84 10.56 -14.59
CA VAL A 45 -5.27 9.56 -15.58
C VAL A 45 -4.61 9.88 -16.94
N PRO A 46 -4.18 8.87 -17.73
CA PRO A 46 -3.66 9.09 -19.08
C PRO A 46 -4.64 9.87 -19.97
N ASN A 47 -4.11 10.72 -20.84
CA ASN A 47 -4.94 11.39 -21.85
C ASN A 47 -5.36 10.37 -22.94
N PRO A 48 -6.66 10.15 -23.18
CA PRO A 48 -7.13 9.21 -24.22
C PRO A 48 -6.62 9.55 -25.62
N ALA A 49 -6.31 10.81 -25.91
CA ALA A 49 -5.75 11.25 -27.18
C ALA A 49 -4.27 10.88 -27.37
N GLN A 50 -3.57 10.51 -26.29
CA GLN A 50 -2.16 10.14 -26.30
C GLN A 50 -2.01 8.61 -26.17
N GLN A 51 -2.07 7.90 -27.29
CA GLN A 51 -2.04 6.43 -27.31
C GLN A 51 -0.81 5.83 -26.59
N ASP A 52 0.35 6.49 -26.65
CA ASP A 52 1.54 6.06 -25.94
C ASP A 52 1.35 6.09 -24.40
N GLU A 53 0.66 7.11 -23.87
CA GLU A 53 0.34 7.18 -22.45
C GLU A 53 -0.66 6.09 -22.06
N VAL A 54 -1.69 5.87 -22.87
CA VAL A 54 -2.71 4.83 -22.62
C VAL A 54 -2.07 3.44 -22.58
N LYS A 55 -1.24 3.12 -23.59
CA LYS A 55 -0.51 1.85 -23.65
C LYS A 55 0.44 1.69 -22.48
N LYS A 56 1.09 2.77 -22.05
CA LYS A 56 2.00 2.77 -20.92
C LYS A 56 1.27 2.56 -19.60
N ASP A 57 0.12 3.19 -19.42
CA ASP A 57 -0.76 3.01 -18.27
C ASP A 57 -1.23 1.56 -18.15
N GLU A 58 -1.67 0.92 -19.25
CA GLU A 58 -2.07 -0.49 -19.26
C GLU A 58 -0.92 -1.42 -18.85
N GLN A 59 0.30 -1.17 -19.35
CA GLN A 59 1.48 -1.96 -18.96
C GLN A 59 1.80 -1.82 -17.46
N LEU A 60 1.70 -0.61 -16.92
CA LEU A 60 1.94 -0.34 -15.50
C LEU A 60 0.85 -0.97 -14.64
N LEU A 61 -0.42 -0.84 -15.05
CA LEU A 61 -1.56 -1.43 -14.35
C LEU A 61 -1.42 -2.95 -14.25
N ASN A 62 -1.10 -3.63 -15.36
CA ASN A 62 -0.89 -5.07 -15.37
C ASN A 62 0.27 -5.50 -14.46
N ALA A 63 1.37 -4.74 -14.46
CA ALA A 63 2.50 -5.02 -13.57
C ALA A 63 2.12 -4.86 -12.09
N ILE A 64 1.38 -3.81 -11.74
CA ILE A 64 0.93 -3.55 -10.37
C ILE A 64 -0.06 -4.62 -9.91
N VAL A 65 -1.05 -4.95 -10.75
CA VAL A 65 -2.06 -5.99 -10.47
C VAL A 65 -1.41 -7.33 -10.17
N SER A 66 -0.34 -7.70 -10.87
CA SER A 66 0.38 -8.96 -10.64
C SER A 66 1.03 -9.07 -9.25
N LEU A 67 1.17 -7.94 -8.54
CA LEU A 67 1.75 -7.86 -7.20
C LEU A 67 0.70 -7.83 -6.09
N LEU A 68 -0.58 -7.79 -6.44
CA LEU A 68 -1.68 -7.80 -5.48
C LEU A 68 -2.12 -9.24 -5.18
N PRO A 69 -2.38 -9.60 -3.91
CA PRO A 69 -3.04 -10.85 -3.58
C PRO A 69 -4.45 -10.91 -4.17
N ASP A 70 -4.94 -12.10 -4.52
CA ASP A 70 -6.25 -12.30 -5.13
C ASP A 70 -7.40 -11.64 -4.34
N LYS A 71 -7.38 -11.73 -3.01
CA LYS A 71 -8.38 -11.11 -2.13
C LYS A 71 -8.39 -9.59 -2.23
N VAL A 72 -7.21 -8.99 -2.39
CA VAL A 72 -7.04 -7.55 -2.59
C VAL A 72 -7.51 -7.23 -4.00
N PHE A 73 -6.94 -7.89 -5.01
CA PHE A 73 -7.27 -7.69 -6.42
C PHE A 73 -8.79 -7.70 -6.70
N ARG A 74 -9.53 -8.67 -6.14
CA ARG A 74 -11.00 -8.74 -6.31
C ARG A 74 -11.73 -7.47 -5.86
N LYS A 75 -11.24 -6.77 -4.85
CA LYS A 75 -11.83 -5.50 -4.36
C LYS A 75 -11.58 -4.33 -5.31
N PHE A 76 -10.54 -4.42 -6.15
CA PHE A 76 -10.12 -3.35 -7.06
C PHE A 76 -10.33 -3.67 -8.55
N LEU A 77 -10.98 -4.79 -8.88
CA LEU A 77 -11.28 -5.26 -10.26
C LEU A 77 -11.93 -4.21 -11.17
N LYS A 78 -12.66 -3.24 -10.61
CA LYS A 78 -13.35 -2.18 -11.38
C LYS A 78 -12.45 -0.98 -11.71
N LYS A 79 -11.17 -0.98 -11.32
CA LYS A 79 -10.25 0.14 -11.53
C LYS A 79 -9.38 -0.14 -12.75
N ASP A 80 -9.66 0.55 -13.85
CA ASP A 80 -9.06 0.36 -15.17
C ASP A 80 -7.92 1.33 -15.48
N LYS A 81 -7.55 2.21 -14.53
CA LYS A 81 -6.46 3.18 -14.64
C LYS A 81 -5.52 3.10 -13.45
N THR A 82 -4.22 3.17 -13.71
CA THR A 82 -3.19 3.05 -12.66
C THR A 82 -3.37 4.10 -11.57
N PHE A 83 -3.60 5.37 -11.95
CA PHE A 83 -3.82 6.45 -11.00
C PHE A 83 -4.97 6.16 -10.03
N ILE A 84 -6.12 5.73 -10.55
CA ILE A 84 -7.30 5.43 -9.74
C ILE A 84 -7.04 4.24 -8.82
N MET A 85 -6.33 3.21 -9.31
CA MET A 85 -5.92 2.07 -8.50
C MET A 85 -5.04 2.50 -7.32
N LEU A 86 -4.01 3.33 -7.58
CA LEU A 86 -3.08 3.81 -6.55
C LEU A 86 -3.78 4.65 -5.48
N GLU A 87 -4.63 5.59 -5.88
CA GLU A 87 -5.41 6.43 -4.95
C GLU A 87 -6.37 5.59 -4.11
N THR A 88 -7.00 4.57 -4.71
CA THR A 88 -7.92 3.70 -3.96
C THR A 88 -7.16 2.81 -2.96
N LEU A 89 -5.99 2.28 -3.34
CA LEU A 89 -5.12 1.53 -2.43
C LEU A 89 -4.67 2.42 -1.27
N LYS A 90 -4.26 3.65 -1.56
CA LYS A 90 -3.86 4.63 -0.56
C LYS A 90 -4.98 4.91 0.43
N ALA A 91 -6.17 5.24 -0.06
CA ALA A 91 -7.34 5.44 0.80
C ALA A 91 -7.64 4.20 1.66
N HIS A 92 -7.53 2.98 1.10
CA HIS A 92 -7.83 1.76 1.85
C HIS A 92 -6.86 1.51 3.00
N TYR A 93 -5.55 1.70 2.78
CA TYR A 93 -4.53 1.35 3.75
C TYR A 93 -4.13 2.52 4.67
N ASP A 94 -4.24 3.78 4.24
CA ASP A 94 -4.06 4.96 5.12
C ASP A 94 -5.16 5.02 6.20
N ILE A 95 -6.40 4.67 5.85
CA ILE A 95 -7.51 4.57 6.82
C ILE A 95 -7.24 3.45 7.83
N LYS A 96 -6.75 2.29 7.38
CA LYS A 96 -6.37 1.20 8.28
C LYS A 96 -5.23 1.57 9.22
N SER A 97 -4.21 2.29 8.72
CA SER A 97 -3.11 2.77 9.55
C SER A 97 -3.61 3.71 10.64
N THR A 98 -4.45 4.69 10.29
CA THR A 98 -5.02 5.64 11.25
C THR A 98 -5.90 4.93 12.29
N ALA A 99 -6.75 4.00 11.86
CA ALA A 99 -7.60 3.24 12.77
C ALA A 99 -6.80 2.33 13.71
N SER A 100 -5.75 1.69 13.20
CA SER A 100 -4.85 0.85 14.01
C SER A 100 -4.14 1.68 15.07
N VAL A 101 -3.59 2.84 14.69
CA VAL A 101 -2.95 3.78 15.64
C VAL A 101 -3.93 4.22 16.72
N ALA A 102 -5.15 4.62 16.34
CA ALA A 102 -6.16 5.05 17.30
C ALA A 102 -6.60 3.93 18.25
N ILE A 103 -6.69 2.68 17.76
CA ILE A 103 -7.00 1.51 18.60
C ILE A 103 -5.84 1.22 19.57
N THR A 104 -4.60 1.24 19.09
CA THR A 104 -3.41 1.08 19.92
C THR A 104 -3.33 2.17 21.00
N GLU A 105 -3.54 3.43 20.64
CA GLU A 105 -3.58 4.54 21.59
C GLU A 105 -4.71 4.37 22.62
N ALA A 106 -5.94 4.04 22.17
CA ALA A 106 -7.06 3.78 23.07
C ALA A 106 -6.78 2.61 24.03
N HIS A 107 -6.17 1.53 23.54
CA HIS A 107 -5.74 0.42 24.38
C HIS A 107 -4.69 0.87 25.40
N LEU A 108 -3.67 1.62 25.00
CA LEU A 108 -2.65 2.15 25.91
C LEU A 108 -3.26 3.06 26.99
N PHE A 109 -4.24 3.91 26.66
CA PHE A 109 -4.95 4.74 27.64
C PHE A 109 -5.88 3.93 28.56
N MET A 110 -6.38 2.79 28.10
CA MET A 110 -7.24 1.89 28.87
C MET A 110 -6.45 0.97 29.80
N ILE A 111 -5.14 0.79 29.57
CA ILE A 111 -4.24 0.08 30.49
C ILE A 111 -4.09 0.91 31.76
N LYS A 112 -4.98 0.66 32.73
CA LYS A 112 -4.83 1.14 34.11
C LYS A 112 -4.03 0.12 34.90
N CYS A 113 -2.96 0.58 35.55
CA CYS A 113 -2.26 -0.22 36.56
C CYS A 113 -3.20 -0.39 37.76
N LYS A 114 -3.96 -1.50 37.81
CA LYS A 114 -4.94 -1.75 38.86
C LYS A 114 -4.29 -2.18 40.19
N ASN A 115 -3.00 -2.51 40.17
CA ASN A 115 -2.27 -2.99 41.35
C ASN A 115 -0.76 -2.82 41.16
N ASP A 116 -0.13 -1.96 41.97
CA ASP A 116 1.31 -1.65 41.87
C ASP A 116 2.21 -2.87 42.06
N LYS A 117 1.74 -3.93 42.75
CA LYS A 117 2.45 -5.20 42.90
C LYS A 117 2.61 -6.00 41.59
N HIS A 118 1.85 -5.66 40.55
CA HIS A 118 1.89 -6.30 39.23
C HIS A 118 2.35 -5.34 38.13
N PHE A 119 3.10 -4.30 38.49
CA PHE A 119 3.65 -3.31 37.56
C PHE A 119 4.37 -3.97 36.37
N ASN A 120 5.17 -5.02 36.61
CA ASN A 120 5.86 -5.74 35.54
C ASN A 120 4.89 -6.40 34.55
N LYS A 121 3.78 -6.95 35.02
CA LYS A 121 2.76 -7.54 34.14
C LYS A 121 2.05 -6.48 33.28
N THR A 122 1.80 -5.31 33.86
CA THR A 122 1.27 -4.16 33.10
C THR A 122 2.30 -3.60 32.12
N LEU A 123 3.60 -3.68 32.43
CA LEU A 123 4.69 -3.32 31.52
C LEU A 123 4.75 -4.29 30.33
N ASP A 124 4.68 -5.60 30.59
CA ASP A 124 4.67 -6.65 29.56
C ASP A 124 3.46 -6.49 28.60
N GLU A 125 2.28 -6.16 29.14
CA GLU A 125 1.06 -5.88 28.35
C GLU A 125 1.23 -4.64 27.44
N ILE A 126 1.92 -3.60 27.90
CA ILE A 126 2.24 -2.40 27.11
C ILE A 126 3.25 -2.71 26.01
N GLU A 127 4.28 -3.52 26.31
CA GLU A 127 5.30 -3.93 25.34
C GLU A 127 4.69 -4.77 24.20
N GLN A 128 3.77 -5.67 24.51
CA GLN A 128 3.07 -6.48 23.52
C GLN A 128 2.09 -5.69 22.64
N THR A 129 1.68 -4.49 23.04
CA THR A 129 0.76 -3.64 22.27
C THR A 129 1.50 -2.78 21.21
N LYS A 130 2.84 -2.84 21.17
CA LYS A 130 3.68 -2.10 20.21
C LYS A 130 4.02 -2.86 18.92
N GLU A 131 3.72 -4.16 18.84
CA GLU A 131 3.86 -5.00 17.63
C GLU A 131 2.54 -5.10 16.85
#